data_AF-A0A7C3QWS8-F1
#
_entry.id   AF-A0A7C3QWS8-F1
#
_cell.length_a   1.000
_cell.length_b   1.000
_cell.length_c   1.000
_cell.angle_alpha   90.00
_cell.angle_beta   90.00
_cell.angle_gamma   90.00
#
_symmetry.space_group_name_H-M   'P 1'
#
loop_
_entity.id
_entity.type
_entity.pdbx_description
1 polymer ?
#
loop_
_entity_poly.entity_id
_entity_poly.type
_entity_poly.pdbx_seq_one_letter_code
_entity_poly.pdbx_strand_id
1 'polypeptide(L)'
;LPEQTQDWQYFGAPPTAADFVGESPTVFGSDRKAPDLLHVGSRLPIKGWHLVHHANPRAVQPKSMMPAFNYLRKKDLDALADYMASLK
;
A
#
# COMPACT_ATOMS: atom_id res chain seq x y z
N LEU A 1 -18.35 11.57 -21.18
CA LEU A 1 -17.69 10.50 -20.40
C LEU A 1 -18.46 10.41 -19.09
N PRO A 2 -18.81 9.23 -18.57
CA PRO A 2 -19.49 9.16 -17.29
C PRO A 2 -18.62 9.88 -16.27
N GLU A 3 -19.19 10.94 -15.71
CA GLU A 3 -18.69 11.66 -14.56
C GLU A 3 -18.49 10.66 -13.40
N GLN A 4 -17.47 10.85 -12.56
CA GLN A 4 -17.34 10.21 -11.23
C GLN A 4 -16.79 8.77 -11.16
N THR A 5 -15.46 8.64 -11.11
CA THR A 5 -14.82 7.99 -9.94
C THR A 5 -13.66 8.89 -9.53
N GLN A 6 -13.92 9.77 -8.58
CA GLN A 6 -12.87 10.53 -7.93
C GLN A 6 -12.03 9.56 -7.10
N ASP A 7 -10.78 9.28 -7.53
CA ASP A 7 -9.83 8.40 -6.84
C ASP A 7 -9.76 8.67 -5.33
N TRP A 8 -9.91 9.94 -4.94
CA TRP A 8 -9.83 10.34 -3.54
C TRP A 8 -10.94 9.79 -2.65
N GLN A 9 -12.10 9.42 -3.21
CA GLN A 9 -13.17 8.78 -2.46
C GLN A 9 -12.78 7.36 -1.99
N TYR A 10 -11.86 6.71 -2.70
CA TYR A 10 -11.41 5.35 -2.40
C TYR A 10 -9.99 5.28 -1.83
N PHE A 11 -9.11 6.22 -2.21
CA PHE A 11 -7.69 6.24 -1.86
C PHE A 11 -7.30 7.30 -0.82
N GLY A 12 -8.20 8.21 -0.46
CA GLY A 12 -7.89 9.33 0.44
C GLY A 12 -7.53 10.62 -0.31
N ALA A 13 -7.14 11.66 0.42
CA ALA A 13 -6.88 12.97 -0.17
C ALA A 13 -5.84 12.90 -1.32
N PRO A 14 -5.91 13.79 -2.32
CA PRO A 14 -4.85 13.88 -3.33
C PRO A 14 -3.50 14.24 -2.69
N PRO A 15 -2.37 13.65 -3.14
CA PRO A 15 -1.04 14.01 -2.66
C PRO A 15 -0.72 15.48 -2.91
N THR A 16 -0.01 16.07 -1.98
CA THR A 16 0.60 17.39 -2.06
C THR A 16 2.12 17.27 -2.06
N ALA A 17 2.82 18.34 -2.47
CA ALA A 17 4.28 18.35 -2.42
C ALA A 17 4.83 18.22 -0.97
N ALA A 18 4.03 18.56 0.04
CA ALA A 18 4.40 18.48 1.45
C ALA A 18 4.51 17.03 1.94
N ASP A 19 3.73 16.11 1.38
CA ASP A 19 3.69 14.69 1.80
C ASP A 19 5.00 13.95 1.49
N PHE A 20 5.78 14.50 0.56
CA PHE A 20 7.07 13.95 0.12
C PHE A 20 8.27 14.66 0.78
N VAL A 21 8.04 15.61 1.67
CA VAL A 21 9.12 16.35 2.35
C VAL A 21 9.87 15.40 3.27
N GLY A 22 11.17 15.24 3.01
CA GLY A 22 12.04 14.33 3.77
C GLY A 22 12.21 12.96 3.13
N GLU A 23 11.47 12.64 2.06
CA GLU A 23 11.71 11.44 1.26
C GLU A 23 12.77 11.70 0.20
N SER A 24 13.85 10.91 0.24
CA SER A 24 14.89 10.94 -0.78
C SER A 24 15.46 9.53 -1.03
N PRO A 25 15.21 8.92 -2.21
CA PRO A 25 14.37 9.42 -3.30
C PRO A 25 12.88 9.39 -2.94
N THR A 26 12.09 10.21 -3.64
CA THR A 26 10.62 10.22 -3.51
C THR A 26 10.03 8.91 -4.02
N VAL A 27 9.07 8.32 -3.31
CA VAL A 27 8.41 7.07 -3.73
C VAL A 27 7.14 7.29 -4.58
N PHE A 28 7.05 8.45 -5.23
CA PHE A 28 5.93 8.75 -6.13
C PHE A 28 5.91 7.77 -7.33
N GLY A 29 4.79 7.06 -7.47
CA GLY A 29 4.64 6.04 -8.52
C GLY A 29 4.40 6.66 -9.90
N SER A 30 4.94 6.03 -10.95
CA SER A 30 4.72 6.41 -12.35
C SER A 30 3.63 5.58 -13.04
N ASP A 31 3.42 4.33 -12.60
CA ASP A 31 2.42 3.40 -13.12
C ASP A 31 1.81 2.59 -11.97
N ARG A 32 0.55 2.17 -12.13
CA ARG A 32 -0.20 1.42 -11.12
C ARG A 32 -0.54 0.03 -11.65
N LYS A 33 0.22 -0.98 -11.20
CA LYS A 33 -0.18 -2.40 -11.33
C LYS A 33 -1.07 -2.87 -10.18
N ALA A 34 -1.04 -2.13 -9.08
CA ALA A 34 -1.77 -2.38 -7.86
C ALA A 34 -2.38 -1.05 -7.36
N PRO A 35 -3.26 -1.08 -6.35
CA PRO A 35 -3.83 0.12 -5.77
C PRO A 35 -2.75 1.02 -5.12
N ASP A 36 -3.04 2.32 -5.04
CA ASP A 36 -2.13 3.32 -4.47
C ASP A 36 -1.83 3.06 -2.98
N LEU A 37 -0.61 3.38 -2.53
CA LEU A 37 -0.14 3.07 -1.17
C LEU A 37 -0.10 4.28 -0.22
N LEU A 38 -0.24 5.51 -0.72
CA LEU A 38 0.06 6.73 0.06
C LEU A 38 -0.72 6.80 1.38
N HIS A 39 -1.99 6.40 1.37
CA HIS A 39 -2.86 6.36 2.56
C HIS A 39 -3.33 4.94 2.89
N VAL A 40 -2.52 3.91 2.62
CA VAL A 40 -2.96 2.52 2.82
C VAL A 40 -3.20 2.17 4.29
N GLY A 41 -2.45 2.74 5.22
CA GLY A 41 -2.64 2.58 6.67
C GLY A 41 -3.93 3.19 7.18
N SER A 42 -4.45 4.25 6.53
CA SER A 42 -5.77 4.81 6.81
C SER A 42 -6.90 3.87 6.37
N ARG A 43 -6.70 3.07 5.31
CA ARG A 43 -7.70 2.14 4.75
C ARG A 43 -7.62 0.73 5.34
N LEU A 44 -6.40 0.26 5.61
CA LEU A 44 -6.07 -1.08 6.09
C LEU A 44 -5.12 -0.97 7.29
N PRO A 45 -5.60 -0.57 8.48
CA PRO A 45 -4.77 -0.31 9.66
C PRO A 45 -4.25 -1.59 10.33
N ILE A 46 -4.83 -2.75 10.01
CA ILE A 46 -4.55 -4.01 10.72
C ILE A 46 -3.23 -4.60 10.20
N LYS A 47 -2.18 -4.57 11.02
CA LYS A 47 -0.87 -5.19 10.73
C LYS A 47 -0.98 -6.64 10.28
N GLY A 48 -1.86 -7.42 10.93
CA GLY A 48 -2.07 -8.84 10.59
C GLY A 48 -2.52 -9.05 9.14
N TRP A 49 -3.30 -8.13 8.58
CA TRP A 49 -3.68 -8.20 7.17
C TRP A 49 -2.46 -8.01 6.26
N HIS A 50 -1.61 -7.01 6.55
CA HIS A 50 -0.40 -6.75 5.77
C HIS A 50 0.56 -7.94 5.79
N LEU A 51 0.74 -8.58 6.95
CA LEU A 51 1.56 -9.78 7.09
C LEU A 51 1.07 -10.92 6.19
N VAL A 52 -0.22 -11.25 6.26
CA VAL A 52 -0.80 -12.33 5.45
C VAL A 52 -0.77 -11.97 3.96
N HIS A 53 -1.09 -10.73 3.61
CA HIS A 53 -1.08 -10.25 2.22
C HIS A 53 0.31 -10.31 1.60
N HIS A 54 1.36 -9.90 2.32
CA HIS A 54 2.73 -9.94 1.79
C HIS A 54 3.30 -11.37 1.74
N ALA A 55 2.95 -12.23 2.71
CA ALA A 55 3.39 -13.62 2.70
C ALA A 55 2.69 -14.45 1.60
N ASN A 56 1.37 -14.29 1.44
CA ASN A 56 0.58 -14.93 0.39
C ASN A 56 -0.61 -14.06 -0.02
N PRO A 57 -0.46 -13.18 -1.02
CA PRO A 57 -1.51 -12.22 -1.40
C PRO A 57 -2.77 -12.91 -1.93
N ARG A 58 -2.62 -14.10 -2.51
CA ARG A 58 -3.73 -14.93 -3.01
C ARG A 58 -4.57 -15.55 -1.89
N ALA A 59 -4.09 -15.55 -0.64
CA ALA A 59 -4.86 -16.02 0.51
C ALA A 59 -5.96 -15.03 0.93
N VAL A 60 -5.71 -13.73 0.79
CA VAL A 60 -6.69 -12.67 1.12
C VAL A 60 -7.39 -12.13 -0.11
N GLN A 61 -6.71 -12.13 -1.26
CA GLN A 61 -7.26 -11.67 -2.53
C GLN A 61 -6.94 -12.70 -3.63
N PRO A 62 -7.84 -13.65 -3.90
CA PRO A 62 -7.57 -14.80 -4.78
C PRO A 62 -7.08 -14.45 -6.20
N LYS A 63 -7.49 -13.28 -6.72
CA LYS A 63 -7.11 -12.78 -8.05
C LYS A 63 -5.95 -11.77 -8.00
N SER A 64 -5.21 -11.68 -6.90
CA SER A 64 -4.09 -10.75 -6.78
C SER A 64 -2.95 -11.14 -7.71
N MET A 65 -2.43 -10.15 -8.45
CA MET A 65 -1.22 -10.27 -9.29
C MET A 65 0.06 -10.00 -8.49
N MET A 66 -0.05 -9.56 -7.23
CA MET A 66 1.12 -9.24 -6.40
C MET A 66 1.98 -10.50 -6.17
N PRO A 67 3.32 -10.42 -6.36
CA PRO A 67 4.22 -11.50 -5.98
C PRO A 67 4.19 -11.78 -4.47
N ALA A 68 4.42 -13.04 -4.07
CA ALA A 68 4.59 -13.37 -2.66
C ALA A 68 6.00 -13.02 -2.18
N PHE A 69 6.12 -12.43 -0.99
CA PHE A 69 7.38 -12.07 -0.35
C PHE A 69 7.72 -13.00 0.83
N ASN A 70 7.32 -14.27 0.76
CA ASN A 70 7.60 -15.30 1.76
C ASN A 70 9.10 -15.64 1.92
N TYR A 71 9.96 -15.17 1.02
CA TYR A 71 11.42 -15.29 1.11
C TYR A 71 12.04 -14.28 2.10
N LEU A 72 11.29 -13.24 2.51
CA LEU A 72 11.76 -12.28 3.50
C LEU A 72 11.87 -12.94 4.87
N ARG A 73 12.88 -12.51 5.66
CA ARG A 73 12.97 -12.93 7.07
C ARG A 73 11.78 -12.34 7.83
N LYS A 74 11.33 -13.04 8.87
CA LYS A 74 10.21 -12.60 9.71
C LYS A 74 10.33 -11.14 10.17
N LYS A 75 11.51 -10.73 10.64
CA LYS A 75 11.76 -9.36 11.09
C LYS A 75 11.58 -8.30 9.99
N ASP A 76 11.93 -8.65 8.75
CA ASP A 76 11.86 -7.73 7.61
C ASP A 76 10.39 -7.62 7.16
N LEU A 77 9.64 -8.73 7.21
CA LEU A 77 8.20 -8.76 6.94
C LEU A 77 7.40 -7.99 8.02
N ASP A 78 7.79 -8.13 9.29
CA ASP A 78 7.19 -7.38 10.40
C ASP A 78 7.42 -5.87 10.25
N ALA A 79 8.65 -5.45 9.93
CA ALA A 79 8.98 -4.05 9.69
C ALA A 79 8.24 -3.47 8.47
N LEU A 80 8.10 -4.25 7.40
CA LEU A 80 7.32 -3.87 6.22
C LEU A 80 5.85 -3.67 6.56
N ALA A 81 5.26 -4.56 7.35
CA ALA A 81 3.86 -4.44 7.78
C ALA A 81 3.65 -3.23 8.69
N ASP A 82 4.61 -2.90 9.55
CA ASP A 82 4.58 -1.68 10.37
C ASP A 82 4.67 -0.42 9.51
N TYR A 83 5.56 -0.41 8.52
CA TYR A 83 5.68 0.69 7.57
C TYR A 83 4.36 0.91 6.82
N MET A 84 3.77 -0.13 6.24
CA MET A 84 2.48 -0.03 5.53
C MET A 84 1.35 0.49 6.42
N ALA A 85 1.30 0.08 7.69
CA ALA A 85 0.30 0.56 8.64
C ALA A 85 0.51 2.03 9.06
N SER A 86 1.73 2.58 8.88
CA SER A 86 2.06 3.96 9.21
C SER A 86 1.68 4.98 8.14
N LEU A 87 1.46 4.55 6.88
CA LEU A 87 1.12 5.41 5.75
C LEU A 87 -0.35 5.92 5.86
N LYS A 88 -0.56 7.16 6.31
CA LYS A 88 -1.88 7.67 6.67
C LYS A 88 -2.31 8.92 5.93
#